data_AF-A0A2J9EQP9-F1
#
_entry.id   AF-A0A2J9EQP9-F1
#
_cell.length_a   1.000
_cell.length_b   1.000
_cell.length_c   1.000
_cell.angle_alpha   90.00
_cell.angle_beta   90.00
_cell.angle_gamma   90.00
#
_symmetry.space_group_name_H-M   'P 1'
#
loop_
_entity.id
_entity.type
_entity.pdbx_description
1 polymer ?
#
loop_
_entity_poly.entity_id
_entity_poly.type
_entity_poly.pdbx_seq_one_letter_code
_entity_poly.pdbx_strand_id
1 'polypeptide(L)'
;MNDKKMISIDQFDPDERLAVDGVLKGLIEKYRQRTGKEPDVKKEKEFTAEARQQIMSVKLAKQKAQAEKAKKTPTRRKKPEAMKESEVSDFSWKASVIKGRR
;
A
#
# COMPACT_ATOMS: atom_id res chain seq x y z
N MET A 1 2.40 -10.23 -22.26
CA MET A 1 3.33 -10.76 -21.24
C MET A 1 3.52 -9.66 -20.20
N ASN A 2 2.98 -9.83 -18.99
CA ASN A 2 3.35 -8.94 -17.90
C ASN A 2 4.72 -9.39 -17.42
N ASP A 3 5.75 -8.65 -17.78
CA ASP A 3 7.06 -8.78 -17.15
C ASP A 3 6.86 -8.50 -15.66
N LYS A 4 6.68 -9.58 -14.89
CA LYS A 4 6.70 -9.56 -13.44
C LYS A 4 8.10 -9.11 -13.07
N LYS A 5 8.31 -7.80 -12.98
CA LYS A 5 9.55 -7.20 -12.48
C LYS A 5 9.89 -7.94 -11.20
N MET A 6 11.03 -8.62 -11.21
CA MET A 6 11.54 -9.30 -10.03
C MET A 6 11.69 -8.25 -8.95
N ILE A 7 10.93 -8.39 -7.86
CA ILE A 7 11.04 -7.48 -6.73
C ILE A 7 12.43 -7.69 -6.13
N SER A 8 13.26 -6.65 -6.22
CA SER A 8 14.60 -6.66 -5.62
C SER A 8 14.47 -6.79 -4.11
N ILE A 9 15.31 -7.63 -3.50
CA ILE A 9 15.32 -7.81 -2.03
C ILE A 9 15.61 -6.50 -1.29
N ASP A 10 16.31 -5.57 -1.94
CA ASP A 10 16.67 -4.27 -1.37
C ASP A 10 15.46 -3.35 -1.13
N GLN A 11 14.29 -3.66 -1.68
CA GLN A 11 13.04 -2.92 -1.42
C GLN A 11 12.33 -3.34 -0.12
N PHE A 12 12.81 -4.39 0.55
CA PHE A 12 12.24 -4.90 1.79
C PHE A 12 12.99 -4.41 3.02
N ASP A 13 12.19 -4.02 4.01
CA ASP A 13 12.65 -3.71 5.36
C ASP A 13 13.13 -4.99 6.08
N PRO A 14 13.94 -4.91 7.16
CA PRO A 14 14.45 -6.08 7.87
C PRO A 14 13.35 -7.06 8.33
N ASP A 15 12.24 -6.52 8.83
CA ASP A 15 11.08 -7.33 9.25
C ASP A 15 10.41 -8.03 8.06
N GLU A 16 10.36 -7.37 6.91
CA GLU A 16 9.80 -7.94 5.68
C GLU A 16 10.71 -9.04 5.12
N ARG A 17 12.03 -8.92 5.26
CA ARG A 17 12.99 -9.97 4.90
C ARG A 17 12.81 -11.21 5.76
N LEU A 18 12.64 -11.05 7.07
CA LEU A 18 12.32 -12.15 7.98
C LEU A 18 10.99 -12.82 7.61
N ALA A 19 9.99 -12.03 7.20
CA ALA A 19 8.72 -12.55 6.73
C ALA A 19 8.86 -13.35 5.43
N VAL A 20 9.69 -12.89 4.47
CA VAL A 20 10.01 -13.65 3.25
C VAL A 20 10.61 -15.01 3.59
N ASP A 21 11.56 -15.07 4.51
CA ASP A 21 12.20 -16.33 4.92
C ASP A 21 11.20 -17.29 5.59
N GLY A 22 10.29 -16.76 6.42
CA GLY A 22 9.22 -17.55 7.02
C GLY A 22 8.27 -18.13 5.97
N VAL A 23 7.86 -17.32 5.00
CA VAL A 23 6.99 -17.76 3.89
C VAL A 23 7.70 -18.81 3.02
N LEU A 24 8.99 -18.59 2.72
CA LEU A 24 9.80 -19.53 1.93
C LEU A 24 9.89 -20.89 2.61
N LYS A 25 10.21 -20.93 3.91
CA LYS A 25 10.25 -22.17 4.69
C LYS A 25 8.90 -22.89 4.67
N GLY A 26 7.80 -22.15 4.84
CA GLY A 26 6.45 -22.73 4.76
C GLY A 26 6.10 -23.27 3.38
N LEU A 27 6.55 -22.63 2.29
CA LEU A 27 6.37 -23.13 0.92
C LEU A 27 7.16 -24.42 0.67
N ILE A 28 8.41 -24.47 1.14
CA ILE A 28 9.27 -25.65 1.04
C ILE A 28 8.67 -26.82 1.85
N GLU A 29 8.21 -26.56 3.07
CA GLU A 29 7.60 -27.58 3.92
C GLU A 29 6.32 -28.13 3.31
N LYS A 30 5.43 -27.26 2.80
CA LYS A 30 4.23 -27.70 2.05
C LYS A 30 4.59 -28.53 0.82
N TYR A 31 5.65 -28.15 0.11
CA TYR A 31 6.11 -28.92 -1.04
C TYR A 31 6.60 -30.31 -0.63
N ARG A 32 7.40 -30.40 0.44
CA ARG A 32 7.87 -31.67 1.02
C ARG A 32 6.71 -32.54 1.47
N GLN A 33 5.72 -31.98 2.17
CA GLN A 33 4.54 -32.72 2.62
C GLN A 33 3.71 -33.28 1.46
N ARG A 34 3.61 -32.56 0.33
CA ARG A 34 2.84 -33.01 -0.84
C ARG A 34 3.58 -34.04 -1.70
N THR A 35 4.89 -33.87 -1.86
CA THR A 35 5.68 -34.64 -2.86
C THR A 35 6.57 -35.68 -2.23
N GLY A 36 6.80 -35.63 -0.91
CA GLY A 36 7.73 -36.48 -0.18
C GLY A 36 9.20 -36.27 -0.56
N LYS A 37 9.52 -35.23 -1.34
CA LYS A 37 10.86 -34.95 -1.87
C LYS A 37 11.30 -33.53 -1.53
N GLU A 38 12.62 -33.33 -1.51
CA GLU A 38 13.19 -32.00 -1.41
C GLU A 38 12.98 -31.22 -2.73
N PRO A 39 12.74 -29.89 -2.64
CA PRO A 39 12.58 -29.08 -3.83
C PRO A 39 13.90 -29.02 -4.62
N ASP A 40 13.79 -29.23 -5.93
CA ASP A 40 14.91 -29.04 -6.85
C ASP A 40 15.28 -27.55 -6.98
N VAL A 41 16.49 -27.25 -7.46
CA VAL A 41 17.04 -25.88 -7.55
C VAL A 41 16.13 -24.93 -8.36
N LYS A 42 15.42 -25.46 -9.36
CA LYS A 42 14.41 -24.69 -10.11
C LYS A 42 13.22 -24.31 -9.24
N LYS A 43 12.73 -25.24 -8.42
CA LYS A 43 11.60 -25.03 -7.50
C LYS A 43 11.95 -24.08 -6.37
N GLU A 44 13.17 -24.13 -5.85
CA GLU A 44 13.64 -23.16 -4.85
C GLU A 44 13.63 -21.72 -5.38
N LYS A 45 14.06 -21.51 -6.64
CA LYS A 45 13.97 -20.20 -7.30
C LYS A 45 12.54 -19.73 -7.50
N GLU A 46 11.62 -20.65 -7.82
CA GLU A 46 10.19 -20.34 -7.92
C GLU A 46 9.61 -19.94 -6.55
N PHE A 47 9.92 -20.69 -5.48
CA PHE A 47 9.42 -20.38 -4.14
C PHE A 47 10.00 -19.08 -3.58
N THR A 48 11.26 -18.78 -3.86
CA THR A 48 11.85 -17.49 -3.46
C THR A 48 11.19 -16.32 -4.19
N ALA A 49 10.88 -16.46 -5.49
CA ALA A 49 10.14 -15.47 -6.24
C ALA A 49 8.69 -15.32 -5.73
N GLU A 50 8.03 -16.44 -5.42
CA GLU A 50 6.67 -16.47 -4.87
C GLU A 50 6.61 -15.81 -3.48
N ALA A 51 7.53 -16.15 -2.58
CA ALA A 51 7.60 -15.58 -1.24
C ALA A 51 7.76 -14.06 -1.28
N ARG A 52 8.65 -13.55 -2.15
CA ARG A 52 8.83 -12.10 -2.36
C ARG A 52 7.56 -11.44 -2.90
N GLN A 53 6.88 -12.07 -3.86
CA GLN A 53 5.62 -11.55 -4.40
C GLN A 53 4.52 -11.49 -3.36
N GLN A 54 4.39 -12.51 -2.50
CA GLN A 54 3.42 -12.53 -1.42
C GLN A 54 3.66 -11.36 -0.45
N ILE A 55 4.89 -11.16 0.01
CA ILE A 55 5.20 -10.05 0.93
C ILE A 55 4.97 -8.68 0.28
N MET A 56 5.34 -8.47 -0.99
CA MET A 56 5.02 -7.21 -1.67
C MET A 56 3.52 -6.96 -1.82
N SER A 57 2.74 -8.00 -2.11
CA SER A 57 1.29 -7.85 -2.20
C SER A 57 0.69 -7.41 -0.86
N VAL A 58 1.20 -7.94 0.26
CA VAL A 58 0.82 -7.53 1.61
C VAL A 58 1.26 -6.09 1.89
N LYS A 59 2.48 -5.69 1.49
CA LYS A 59 2.99 -4.31 1.62
C LYS A 59 2.10 -3.32 0.88
N LEU A 60 1.77 -3.61 -0.38
CA LEU A 60 0.89 -2.80 -1.21
C LEU A 60 -0.53 -2.74 -0.63
N ALA A 61 -1.05 -3.85 -0.09
CA ALA A 61 -2.35 -3.87 0.57
C ALA A 61 -2.37 -2.99 1.82
N LYS A 62 -1.32 -3.05 2.66
CA LYS A 62 -1.16 -2.18 3.83
C LYS A 62 -1.09 -0.70 3.43
N GLN A 63 -0.30 -0.37 2.40
CA GLN A 63 -0.20 1.00 1.88
C GLN A 63 -1.55 1.52 1.34
N LYS A 64 -2.29 0.69 0.58
CA LYS A 64 -3.65 1.04 0.11
C LYS A 64 -4.60 1.26 1.28
N ALA A 65 -4.58 0.40 2.29
CA ALA A 65 -5.41 0.55 3.48
C ALA A 65 -5.07 1.83 4.27
N GLN A 66 -3.80 2.19 4.40
CA GLN A 66 -3.39 3.46 5.01
C GLN A 66 -3.83 4.67 4.17
N ALA A 67 -3.68 4.60 2.84
CA ALA A 67 -4.13 5.65 1.93
C ALA A 67 -5.66 5.84 1.98
N GLU A 68 -6.43 4.76 2.09
CA GLU A 68 -7.88 4.86 2.31
C GLU A 68 -8.24 5.45 3.65
N LYS A 69 -7.53 5.10 4.73
CA LYS A 69 -7.73 5.71 6.05
C LYS A 69 -7.42 7.21 6.03
N ALA A 70 -6.36 7.62 5.34
CA ALA A 70 -6.01 9.03 5.15
C ALA A 70 -7.06 9.81 4.32
N LYS A 71 -7.69 9.14 3.34
CA LYS A 71 -8.81 9.73 2.56
C LYS A 71 -10.12 9.79 3.35
N LYS A 72 -10.35 8.83 4.25
CA LYS A 72 -11.58 8.71 5.07
C LYS A 72 -11.51 9.54 6.35
N THR A 73 -10.33 9.90 6.84
CA THR A 73 -10.23 10.98 7.84
C THR A 73 -10.71 12.26 7.17
N PRO A 74 -11.83 12.86 7.60
CA PRO A 74 -12.14 14.20 7.16
C PRO A 74 -10.96 15.05 7.61
N THR A 75 -10.26 15.69 6.67
CA THR A 75 -9.44 16.85 6.99
C THR A 75 -10.33 17.71 7.87
N ARG A 76 -10.07 17.72 9.18
CA ARG A 76 -10.85 18.47 10.17
C ARG A 76 -10.91 19.87 9.60
N ARG A 77 -12.03 20.24 8.99
CA ARG A 77 -12.31 21.63 8.63
C ARG A 77 -12.20 22.34 9.97
N LYS A 78 -11.12 23.10 10.16
CA LYS A 78 -10.92 23.85 11.38
C LYS A 78 -12.19 24.67 11.56
N LYS A 79 -12.73 24.68 12.78
CA LYS A 79 -13.83 25.59 13.10
C LYS A 79 -13.38 27.00 12.68
N PRO A 80 -14.26 27.82 12.08
CA PRO A 80 -13.90 29.16 11.63
C PRO A 80 -13.28 30.02 12.75
N GLU A 81 -13.62 29.76 14.00
CA GLU A 81 -13.02 30.38 15.21
C GLU A 81 -11.50 30.18 15.35
N ALA A 82 -10.91 29.19 14.66
CA ALA A 82 -9.48 28.88 14.69
C ALA A 82 -8.73 29.31 13.42
N MET A 83 -9.38 30.05 12.51
CA MET A 83 -8.73 30.71 11.38
C MET A 83 -8.32 32.12 11.80
N LYS A 84 -7.12 32.57 11.39
CA LYS A 84 -6.71 33.96 11.58
C LYS A 84 -7.61 34.85 10.72
N GLU A 85 -7.96 36.05 11.20
CA GLU A 85 -8.82 37.01 10.48
C GLU A 85 -8.36 37.27 9.03
N SER A 86 -7.05 37.16 8.74
CA SER A 86 -6.48 37.29 7.40
C SER A 86 -6.82 36.18 6.41
N GLU A 87 -7.32 35.03 6.88
CA GLU A 87 -7.71 33.87 6.04
C GLU A 87 -9.23 33.79 5.86
N VAL A 88 -9.99 34.60 6.59
CA VAL A 88 -11.43 34.76 6.38
C VAL A 88 -11.60 35.72 5.23
N SER A 89 -11.84 35.19 4.02
CA SER A 89 -12.30 36.05 2.92
C SER A 89 -13.65 36.62 3.33
N ASP A 90 -13.72 37.92 3.60
CA ASP A 90 -14.97 38.61 3.90
C ASP A 90 -16.02 38.22 2.88
N PHE A 91 -17.12 37.65 3.38
CA PHE A 91 -18.22 37.19 2.57
C PHE A 91 -18.79 38.38 1.77
N SER A 92 -18.45 38.46 0.48
CA SER A 92 -18.86 39.55 -0.40
C SER A 92 -20.21 39.24 -1.05
N TRP A 93 -21.26 39.97 -0.63
CA TRP A 93 -22.59 39.93 -1.27
C TRP A 93 -22.58 40.25 -2.77
N LYS A 94 -21.50 40.83 -3.32
CA LYS A 94 -21.37 41.08 -4.76
C LYS A 94 -21.21 39.80 -5.58
N ALA A 95 -20.72 38.70 -5.00
CA ALA A 95 -20.57 37.43 -5.70
C ALA A 95 -21.92 36.76 -6.07
N SER A 96 -22.99 37.06 -5.32
CA SER A 96 -24.33 36.49 -5.57
C SER A 96 -25.14 37.24 -6.64
N VAL A 97 -24.69 38.40 -7.12
CA VAL A 97 -25.46 39.21 -8.09
C VAL A 97 -25.13 38.85 -9.56
N ILE A 98 -24.06 38.08 -9.82
CA ILE A 98 -23.63 37.78 -11.19
C ILE A 98 -24.52 36.72 -11.87
N LYS A 99 -25.29 35.93 -11.12
CA LYS A 99 -26.23 34.95 -11.70
C LYS A 99 -27.64 35.53 -11.83
N GLY A 100 -27.79 36.59 -12.61
CA GLY A 100 -29.12 37.11 -12.91
C GLY A 100 -29.17 38.50 -13.51
N ARG A 101 -28.69 38.67 -14.75
CA ARG A 101 -29.28 39.67 -15.65
C ARG A 101 -29.03 39.35 -17.13
N ARG A 102 -30.12 38.88 -17.74
CA ARG A 102 -30.55 38.90 -19.15
C ARG A 102 -29.57 38.42 -20.22
#